data_AF-A0A8J2L866-F1
#
_entry.id   AF-A0A8J2L866-F1
#
_cell.length_a   1.000
_cell.length_b   1.000
_cell.length_c   1.000
_cell.angle_alpha   90.00
_cell.angle_beta   90.00
_cell.angle_gamma   90.00
#
_symmetry.space_group_name_H-M   'P 1'
#
loop_
_entity.id
_entity.type
_entity.pdbx_description
1 polymer ?
#
loop_
_entity_poly.entity_id
_entity_poly.type
_entity_poly.pdbx_seq_one_letter_code
_entity_poly.pdbx_strand_id
1 'polypeptide(L)'
;EINSAQMKAMLDVNVVGLVLCASKSANSMLRRGVDDGHIININSLGGHRVTGALNFYSGTKFAVTAITEGLRKELVAKSRIRVTVMG
;
A
#
# COMPACT_ATOMS: atom_id res chain seq x y z
N GLU A 1 12.96 16.17 -16.45
CA GLU A 1 11.64 16.20 -15.80
C GLU A 1 10.99 14.83 -15.88
N ILE A 2 10.10 14.51 -14.95
CA ILE A 2 9.32 13.26 -15.00
C ILE A 2 8.18 13.45 -16.01
N ASN A 3 7.99 12.49 -16.93
CA ASN A 3 6.94 12.57 -17.93
C ASN A 3 5.68 11.78 -17.51
N SER A 4 4.60 11.94 -18.28
CA SER A 4 3.30 11.31 -17.98
C SER A 4 3.36 9.77 -17.97
N ALA A 5 4.22 9.15 -18.78
CA ALA A 5 4.38 7.70 -18.80
C ALA A 5 5.05 7.21 -17.50
N GLN A 6 6.08 7.91 -17.02
CA GLN A 6 6.74 7.60 -15.74
C GLN A 6 5.80 7.83 -14.55
N MET A 7 4.95 8.87 -14.59
CA MET A 7 3.92 9.11 -13.58
C MET A 7 2.93 7.95 -13.50
N LYS A 8 2.41 7.51 -14.65
CA LYS A 8 1.50 6.35 -14.73
C LYS A 8 2.16 5.09 -14.21
N ALA A 9 3.39 4.80 -14.65
CA ALA A 9 4.14 3.64 -14.17
C ALA A 9 4.33 3.65 -12.64
N MET A 10 4.63 4.80 -12.04
CA MET A 10 4.73 4.91 -10.57
C MET A 10 3.38 4.69 -9.87
N LEU A 11 2.28 5.19 -10.41
CA LEU A 11 0.94 4.93 -9.86
C LEU A 11 0.57 3.44 -9.97
N ASP A 12 0.81 2.85 -11.13
CA ASP A 12 0.49 1.45 -11.40
C ASP A 12 1.27 0.52 -10.45
N VAL A 13 2.56 0.80 -10.23
CA VAL A 13 3.40 -0.04 -9.35
C VAL A 13 3.16 0.28 -7.88
N ASN A 14 3.31 1.54 -7.47
CA ASN A 14 3.37 1.90 -6.04
C ASN A 14 1.98 1.89 -5.39
N VAL A 15 0.92 2.13 -6.16
CA VAL A 15 -0.44 2.31 -5.63
C VAL A 15 -1.31 1.13 -6.04
N VAL A 16 -1.54 0.95 -7.34
CA VAL A 16 -2.47 -0.09 -7.84
C VAL A 16 -1.92 -1.48 -7.53
N GLY A 17 -0.65 -1.73 -7.84
CA GLY A 17 0.03 -3.00 -7.58
C GLY A 17 0.02 -3.36 -6.10
N LEU A 18 0.26 -2.40 -5.22
CA LEU A 18 0.22 -2.60 -3.77
C LEU A 18 -1.17 -3.04 -3.28
N VAL A 19 -2.24 -2.36 -3.72
CA VAL A 19 -3.62 -2.74 -3.38
C VAL A 19 -3.93 -4.15 -3.86
N LEU A 20 -3.59 -4.46 -5.12
CA LEU A 20 -3.83 -5.78 -5.71
C LEU A 20 -3.08 -6.88 -4.94
N CYS A 21 -1.82 -6.66 -4.60
CA CYS A 21 -1.00 -7.60 -3.85
C CYS A 21 -1.54 -7.83 -2.43
N ALA A 22 -1.92 -6.76 -1.71
CA ALA A 22 -2.46 -6.86 -0.37
C ALA A 22 -3.80 -7.62 -0.38
N SER A 23 -4.73 -7.24 -1.26
CA SER A 23 -6.04 -7.88 -1.40
C SER A 23 -5.93 -9.35 -1.81
N LYS A 24 -5.04 -9.69 -2.77
CA LYS A 24 -4.82 -11.09 -3.17
C LYS A 24 -4.18 -11.91 -2.04
N SER A 25 -3.26 -11.32 -1.28
CA SER A 25 -2.62 -11.97 -0.14
C SER A 25 -3.63 -12.27 0.96
N ALA A 26 -4.44 -11.29 1.36
CA ALA A 26 -5.49 -11.48 2.36
C ALA A 26 -6.49 -12.57 1.93
N ASN A 27 -6.98 -12.53 0.69
CA ASN A 27 -7.85 -13.57 0.15
C ASN A 27 -7.18 -14.96 0.12
N SER A 28 -5.88 -15.02 -0.16
CA SER A 28 -5.12 -16.28 -0.12
C SER A 28 -5.02 -16.84 1.30
N MET A 29 -4.76 -15.99 2.29
CA MET A 29 -4.73 -16.36 3.71
C MET A 29 -6.08 -16.94 4.15
N LEU A 30 -7.17 -16.22 3.88
CA LEU A 30 -8.53 -16.67 4.22
C LEU A 30 -8.88 -18.01 3.58
N ARG A 31 -8.59 -18.19 2.28
CA ARG A 31 -8.84 -19.47 1.58
C ARG A 31 -8.05 -20.64 2.15
N ARG A 32 -6.91 -20.38 2.79
CA ARG A 32 -6.05 -21.40 3.43
C ARG A 32 -6.38 -21.59 4.91
N GLY A 33 -7.40 -20.91 5.45
CA GLY A 33 -7.75 -20.96 6.87
C GLY A 33 -6.80 -20.19 7.79
N VAL A 34 -5.98 -19.29 7.23
CA VAL A 34 -5.11 -18.40 8.02
C VAL A 34 -5.89 -17.13 8.36
N ASP A 35 -6.28 -16.99 9.63
CA ASP A 35 -7.04 -15.84 10.13
C ASP A 35 -6.17 -14.84 10.90
N ASP A 36 -4.93 -15.15 11.26
CA ASP A 36 -4.07 -14.32 12.12
C ASP A 36 -2.85 -13.70 11.39
N GLY A 37 -2.87 -13.74 10.05
CA GLY A 37 -1.79 -13.26 9.19
C GLY A 37 -1.51 -11.76 9.28
N HIS A 38 -0.39 -11.33 8.70
CA HIS A 38 0.01 -9.92 8.71
C HIS A 38 0.60 -9.53 7.34
N ILE A 39 0.05 -8.49 6.73
CA ILE A 39 0.57 -7.86 5.52
C ILE A 39 1.31 -6.57 5.89
N ILE A 40 2.57 -6.44 5.47
CA ILE A 40 3.40 -5.26 5.74
C ILE A 40 3.66 -4.55 4.42
N ASN A 41 3.12 -3.34 4.27
CA ASN A 41 3.33 -2.50 3.11
C ASN A 41 4.55 -1.60 3.32
N ILE A 42 5.50 -1.63 2.39
CA ILE A 42 6.74 -0.86 2.47
C ILE A 42 6.54 0.56 1.94
N ASN A 43 6.84 1.53 2.79
CA ASN A 43 6.73 2.96 2.54
C ASN A 43 8.11 3.61 2.50
N SER A 44 8.18 4.90 2.79
CA SER A 44 9.37 5.73 2.76
C SER A 44 9.13 6.96 3.63
N LEU A 45 10.21 7.66 4.03
CA LEU A 45 10.15 9.04 4.53
C LEU A 45 9.32 9.97 3.62
N GLY A 46 9.35 9.72 2.30
CA GLY A 46 8.54 10.43 1.30
C GLY A 46 7.03 10.26 1.47
N GLY A 47 6.57 9.27 2.24
CA GLY A 47 5.17 9.05 2.60
C GLY A 47 4.73 9.79 3.87
N HIS A 48 5.64 10.52 4.50
CA HIS A 48 5.39 11.33 5.70
C HIS A 48 5.78 12.80 5.51
N ARG A 49 6.75 13.09 4.63
CA ARG A 49 7.23 14.43 4.33
C ARG A 49 7.59 14.54 2.85
N VAL A 50 7.29 15.67 2.24
CA VAL A 50 7.62 15.91 0.83
C VAL A 50 9.07 16.39 0.72
N THR A 51 9.87 15.71 -0.11
CA THR A 51 11.21 16.16 -0.48
C THR A 51 11.18 16.79 -1.87
N GLY A 52 11.75 17.99 -2.04
CA GLY A 52 11.57 18.82 -3.24
C GLY A 52 11.93 18.16 -4.59
N ALA A 53 12.87 17.20 -4.60
CA ALA A 53 13.26 16.47 -5.82
C ALA A 53 12.32 15.30 -6.20
N LEU A 54 11.40 14.90 -5.32
CA LEU A 54 10.61 13.66 -5.45
C LEU A 54 9.12 13.89 -5.16
N ASN A 55 8.57 15.03 -5.56
CA ASN A 55 7.19 15.41 -5.24
C ASN A 55 6.13 14.36 -5.67
N PHE A 56 6.21 13.84 -6.89
CA PHE A 56 5.24 12.86 -7.41
C PHE A 56 5.40 11.51 -6.72
N TYR A 57 6.64 11.06 -6.55
CA TYR A 57 6.94 9.84 -5.79
C TYR A 57 6.41 9.95 -4.35
N SER A 58 6.65 11.08 -3.69
CA SER A 58 6.12 11.37 -2.34
C SER A 58 4.60 11.24 -2.35
N GLY A 59 3.91 11.81 -3.34
CA GLY A 59 2.47 11.62 -3.54
C GLY A 59 2.05 10.15 -3.59
N THR A 60 2.77 9.30 -4.33
CA THR A 60 2.47 7.85 -4.35
C THR A 60 2.67 7.18 -2.99
N LYS A 61 3.67 7.61 -2.20
CA LYS A 61 3.95 7.07 -0.87
C LYS A 61 2.97 7.56 0.22
N PHE A 62 2.48 8.79 0.10
CA PHE A 62 1.34 9.26 0.90
C PHE A 62 0.08 8.43 0.60
N ALA A 63 -0.15 8.06 -0.67
CA ALA A 63 -1.25 7.17 -1.04
C ALA A 63 -1.11 5.79 -0.39
N VAL A 64 0.10 5.22 -0.34
CA VAL A 64 0.37 3.95 0.37
C VAL A 64 -0.05 4.01 1.84
N THR A 65 0.28 5.10 2.54
CA THR A 65 -0.14 5.31 3.94
C THR A 65 -1.66 5.28 4.07
N ALA A 66 -2.37 6.10 3.29
CA ALA A 66 -3.82 6.22 3.35
C ALA A 66 -4.54 4.91 2.98
N ILE A 67 -4.08 4.24 1.93
CA ILE A 67 -4.62 2.96 1.47
C ILE A 67 -4.41 1.86 2.51
N THR A 68 -3.24 1.81 3.13
CA THR A 68 -2.95 0.81 4.16
C THR A 68 -3.89 0.96 5.35
N GLU A 69 -4.19 2.20 5.77
CA GLU A 69 -5.19 2.47 6.80
C GLU A 69 -6.61 2.06 6.37
N GLY A 70 -6.98 2.27 5.10
CA GLY A 70 -8.24 1.80 4.55
C GLY A 70 -8.37 0.28 4.60
N LEU A 71 -7.36 -0.44 4.07
CA LEU A 71 -7.31 -1.91 4.06
C LEU A 71 -7.36 -2.49 5.48
N ARG A 72 -6.66 -1.87 6.43
CA ARG A 72 -6.68 -2.28 7.84
C ARG A 72 -8.11 -2.25 8.40
N LYS A 73 -8.87 -1.18 8.13
CA LYS A 73 -10.27 -1.06 8.58
C LYS A 73 -11.17 -2.12 7.92
N GLU A 74 -11.00 -2.37 6.63
CA GLU A 74 -11.79 -3.37 5.90
C GLU A 74 -11.51 -4.80 6.38
N LEU A 75 -10.25 -5.14 6.68
CA LEU A 75 -9.86 -6.50 7.04
C LEU A 75 -10.16 -6.85 8.49
N VAL A 76 -10.00 -5.90 9.42
CA VAL A 76 -10.36 -6.10 10.84
C VAL A 76 -11.87 -6.34 11.01
N ALA A 77 -12.70 -5.81 10.09
CA ALA A 77 -14.14 -6.10 10.09
C ALA A 77 -14.50 -7.52 9.63
N LYS A 78 -13.56 -8.26 9.01
CA LYS A 78 -13.81 -9.56 8.37
C LYS A 78 -12.94 -10.70 8.89
N SER A 79 -11.82 -10.41 9.54
CA SER A 79 -10.78 -11.36 9.92
C SER A 79 -9.85 -10.78 10.98
N ARG A 80 -8.95 -11.59 11.56
CA ARG A 80 -7.86 -11.11 12.43
C ARG A 80 -6.58 -10.79 11.67
N ILE A 81 -6.65 -10.77 10.33
CA ILE A 81 -5.53 -10.40 9.46
C ILE A 81 -5.22 -8.92 9.65
N ARG A 82 -3.96 -8.62 9.97
CA ARG A 82 -3.47 -7.25 10.18
C ARG A 82 -2.83 -6.71 8.91
N VAL A 83 -2.94 -5.40 8.72
CA VAL A 83 -2.17 -4.68 7.69
C VAL A 83 -1.54 -3.46 8.33
N THR A 84 -0.24 -3.27 8.10
CA THR A 84 0.50 -2.11 8.60
C THR A 84 1.41 -1.55 7.52
N VAL A 85 1.72 -0.27 7.66
CA VAL A 85 2.71 0.41 6.83
C VAL A 85 4.03 0.51 7.59
N MET A 86 5.15 0.26 6.92
CA MET A 86 6.50 0.44 7.48
C MET A 86 7.21 1.53 6.68
N GLY A 87 7.52 2.64 7.33
CA GLY A 87 8.15 3.83 6.73
C GLY A 87 9.61 3.97 7.08
#